data_AF-A0A2P6VQM5-F1
#
_entry.id   AF-A0A2P6VQM5-F1
#
_cell.length_a   1.000
_cell.length_b   1.000
_cell.length_c   1.000
_cell.angle_alpha   90.00
_cell.angle_beta   90.00
_cell.angle_gamma   90.00
#
_symmetry.space_group_name_H-M   'P 1'
#
loop_
_entity.id
_entity.type
_entity.pdbx_description
1 polymer ?
#
loop_
_entity_poly.entity_id
_entity_poly.type
_entity_poly.pdbx_seq_one_letter_code
_entity_poly.pdbx_strand_id
1 'polypeptide(L)'
;MQPAAAPDRAPLPSFHAAYGAWHAEFGRYGQLVTRARHAWRAIEQWTAQHCPAIRASLRPGASESQLEETEQQLGYALPPALRVLYRVHDGQELEFDRQVDRQRAAAHESMFHGMFGGYSFYSHLVSTRMLPLRRMLRWTRTAHQQLGFPPGDQRALFAASHNFNKMLYCDAASGLVHVASVDKRTCLQAVPDDAPDAAQCDDGALRWFEAYAAALCSGRFPVEPLEEEYPTSSVGISLFPQLPPWRSEAVTQGVRVRASPLFIPELTQVAEDEEPQYFFAYSVRFSLLTPEEAAAAVGDAGSVLPPAASHDSVQLRSRYWAIRDAAGAIENEVRGEAVVGHYPLLRPGHPDFVYQSCTHQRQPAGSMEGHFAFVEGSLQAPGREFNAACAPLSLDVPQVIF
;
A
#
# COMPACT_ATOMS: atom_id res chain seq x y z
N MET A 1 15.29 27.06 17.23
CA MET A 1 16.44 26.14 17.25
C MET A 1 16.01 24.87 17.98
N GLN A 2 16.15 23.69 17.37
CA GLN A 2 15.95 22.43 18.11
C GLN A 2 17.06 22.29 19.17
N PRO A 3 16.73 21.84 20.40
CA PRO A 3 17.74 21.61 21.43
C PRO A 3 18.69 20.46 21.02
N ALA A 4 19.94 20.53 21.48
CA ALA A 4 20.86 19.41 21.36
C ALA A 4 20.31 18.22 22.15
N ALA A 5 20.19 17.05 21.53
CA ALA A 5 19.60 15.86 22.14
C ALA A 5 20.35 14.59 21.75
N ALA A 6 20.40 13.65 22.69
CA ALA A 6 20.90 12.30 22.49
C ALA A 6 19.96 11.47 21.58
N PRO A 7 20.39 10.30 21.11
CA PRO A 7 19.56 9.44 20.27
C PRO A 7 18.25 8.96 20.91
N ASP A 8 18.24 8.78 22.23
CA ASP A 8 17.06 8.52 23.06
C ASP A 8 16.17 9.74 23.30
N ARG A 9 16.47 10.87 22.64
CA ARG A 9 15.80 12.18 22.77
C ARG A 9 16.03 12.87 24.13
N ALA A 10 16.95 12.40 24.96
CA ALA A 10 17.33 13.11 26.18
C ALA A 10 18.04 14.44 25.84
N PRO A 11 17.73 15.54 26.54
CA PRO A 11 18.38 16.82 26.30
C PRO A 11 19.86 16.75 26.68
N LEU A 12 20.73 17.32 25.85
CA LEU A 12 22.17 17.36 26.05
C LEU A 12 22.69 18.80 26.16
N PRO A 13 23.80 19.02 26.90
CA PRO A 13 24.29 20.36 27.22
C PRO A 13 24.87 21.12 26.01
N SER A 14 25.21 20.42 24.92
CA SER A 14 25.77 21.06 23.71
C SER A 14 25.60 20.20 22.46
N PHE A 15 25.69 20.82 21.29
CA PHE A 15 25.73 20.10 20.00
C PHE A 15 26.96 19.19 19.87
N HIS A 16 28.09 19.53 20.51
CA HIS A 16 29.26 18.65 20.55
C HIS A 16 28.98 17.38 21.36
N ALA A 17 28.34 17.51 22.53
CA ALA A 17 27.93 16.36 23.34
C ALA A 17 26.91 15.49 22.58
N ALA A 18 25.97 16.11 21.87
CA ALA A 18 25.04 15.40 21.00
C ALA A 18 25.77 14.66 19.87
N TYR A 19 26.67 15.34 19.14
CA TYR A 19 27.46 14.70 18.10
C TYR A 19 28.25 13.50 18.64
N GLY A 20 28.91 13.62 19.78
CA GLY A 20 29.64 12.53 20.42
C GLY A 20 28.74 11.34 20.76
N ALA A 21 27.57 11.58 21.35
CA ALA A 21 26.59 10.55 21.67
C ALA A 21 26.06 9.85 20.40
N TRP A 22 25.69 10.63 19.38
CA TRP A 22 25.23 10.10 18.09
C TRP A 22 26.32 9.31 17.36
N HIS A 23 27.56 9.79 17.36
CA HIS A 23 28.68 9.09 16.73
C HIS A 23 29.00 7.79 17.46
N ALA A 24 29.02 7.79 18.80
CA ALA A 24 29.25 6.58 19.59
C ALA A 24 28.16 5.51 19.35
N GLU A 25 26.91 5.94 19.22
CA GLU A 25 25.77 5.03 19.16
C GLU A 25 25.38 4.59 17.73
N PHE A 26 25.66 5.43 16.72
CA PHE A 26 25.23 5.23 15.33
C PHE A 26 26.36 5.37 14.30
N GLY A 27 27.58 5.77 14.69
CA GLY A 27 28.67 6.09 13.76
C GLY A 27 29.02 4.95 12.80
N ARG A 28 28.82 3.69 13.21
CA ARG A 28 29.05 2.50 12.38
C ARG A 28 28.20 2.41 11.12
N TYR A 29 27.07 3.12 11.06
CA TYR A 29 26.10 3.05 9.96
C TYR A 29 26.28 4.18 8.92
N GLY A 30 27.20 5.13 9.16
CA GLY A 30 27.49 6.22 8.23
C GLY A 30 26.25 6.98 7.77
N GLN A 31 26.08 7.13 6.45
CA GLN A 31 24.98 7.89 5.84
C GLN A 31 23.60 7.24 6.00
N LEU A 32 23.53 5.93 6.26
CA LEU A 32 22.26 5.20 6.40
C LEU A 32 21.41 5.77 7.56
N VAL A 33 22.06 6.25 8.61
CA VAL A 33 21.40 6.84 9.80
C VAL A 33 20.66 8.12 9.43
N THR A 34 21.33 9.00 8.70
CA THR A 34 20.75 10.28 8.30
C THR A 34 19.52 10.06 7.43
N ARG A 35 19.65 9.16 6.46
CA ARG A 35 18.57 8.74 5.55
C ARG A 35 17.40 8.08 6.28
N ALA A 36 17.68 7.06 7.10
CA ALA A 36 16.66 6.36 7.89
C ALA A 36 15.91 7.31 8.83
N ARG A 37 16.61 8.22 9.52
CA ARG A 37 15.97 9.22 10.37
C ARG A 37 15.11 10.21 9.59
N HIS A 38 15.53 10.60 8.39
CA HIS A 38 14.75 11.49 7.54
C HIS A 38 13.44 10.80 7.12
N ALA A 39 13.52 9.56 6.60
CA ALA A 39 12.35 8.79 6.20
C ALA A 39 11.41 8.52 7.39
N TRP A 40 11.95 8.12 8.54
CA TRP A 40 11.14 7.92 9.75
C TRP A 40 10.47 9.20 10.23
N ARG A 41 11.18 10.33 10.26
CA ARG A 41 10.58 11.62 10.65
C ARG A 41 9.42 12.00 9.74
N ALA A 42 9.55 11.77 8.43
CA ALA A 42 8.47 12.01 7.48
C ALA A 42 7.23 11.16 7.82
N ILE A 43 7.40 9.86 8.07
CA ILE A 43 6.32 8.96 8.47
C ILE A 43 5.73 9.35 9.84
N GLU A 44 6.57 9.67 10.83
CA GLU A 44 6.12 10.08 12.17
C GLU A 44 5.28 11.35 12.11
N GLN A 45 5.71 12.35 11.34
CA GLN A 45 4.99 13.61 11.18
C GLN A 45 3.67 13.40 10.44
N TRP A 46 3.69 12.66 9.34
CA TRP A 46 2.51 12.35 8.56
C TRP A 46 1.49 11.56 9.40
N THR A 47 1.91 10.48 10.07
CA THR A 47 1.02 9.68 10.90
C THR A 47 0.50 10.45 12.12
N ALA A 48 1.27 11.35 12.72
CA ALA A 48 0.79 12.20 13.80
C ALA A 48 -0.37 13.12 13.35
N GLN A 49 -0.37 13.55 12.09
CA GLN A 49 -1.41 14.41 11.52
C GLN A 49 -2.62 13.62 11.00
N HIS A 50 -2.38 12.49 10.34
CA HIS A 50 -3.41 11.79 9.57
C HIS A 50 -3.95 10.53 10.24
N CYS A 51 -3.13 9.82 11.03
CA CYS A 51 -3.54 8.59 11.72
C CYS A 51 -2.78 8.42 13.05
N PRO A 52 -3.18 9.16 14.11
CA PRO A 52 -2.45 9.18 15.39
C PRO A 52 -2.32 7.80 16.06
N ALA A 53 -3.27 6.89 15.80
CA ALA A 53 -3.21 5.52 16.30
C ALA A 53 -2.01 4.72 15.75
N ILE A 54 -1.68 4.89 14.45
CA ILE A 54 -0.46 4.31 13.87
C ILE A 54 0.77 4.91 14.54
N ARG A 55 0.81 6.25 14.69
CA ARG A 55 1.94 6.92 15.35
C ARG A 55 2.16 6.43 16.78
N ALA A 56 1.08 6.21 17.53
CA ALA A 56 1.13 5.73 18.91
C ALA A 56 1.59 4.26 19.03
N SER A 57 1.42 3.47 17.97
CA SER A 57 1.84 2.06 17.94
C SER A 57 3.35 1.86 17.76
N LEU A 58 4.09 2.86 17.29
CA LEU A 58 5.52 2.76 17.01
C LEU A 58 6.32 2.58 18.32
N ARG A 59 7.08 1.48 18.41
CA ARG A 59 7.94 1.19 19.56
C ARG A 59 9.19 2.06 19.55
N PRO A 60 9.80 2.37 20.70
CA PRO A 60 11.15 2.93 20.74
C PRO A 60 12.13 2.07 19.93
N GLY A 61 13.21 2.69 19.44
CA GLY A 61 14.24 1.97 18.69
C GLY A 61 14.86 0.83 19.49
N ALA A 62 15.16 -0.28 18.80
CA ALA A 62 15.88 -1.40 19.39
C ALA A 62 17.32 -1.02 19.73
N SER A 63 17.95 -1.60 20.76
CA SER A 63 19.37 -1.44 21.05
C SER A 63 20.26 -2.27 20.11
N GLU A 64 21.56 -1.94 20.01
CA GLU A 64 22.54 -2.80 19.31
C GLU A 64 22.54 -4.22 19.88
N SER A 65 22.49 -4.36 21.20
CA SER A 65 22.48 -5.68 21.86
C SER A 65 21.24 -6.50 21.52
N GLN A 66 20.06 -5.86 21.37
CA GLN A 66 18.84 -6.55 20.95
C GLN A 66 18.93 -7.03 19.50
N LEU A 67 19.57 -6.25 18.62
CA LEU A 67 19.82 -6.65 17.24
C LEU A 67 20.82 -7.80 17.17
N GLU A 68 21.94 -7.70 17.90
CA GLU A 68 22.97 -8.75 17.98
C GLU A 68 22.40 -10.07 18.53
N GLU A 69 21.59 -10.00 19.58
CA GLU A 69 20.89 -11.18 20.12
C GLU A 69 19.90 -11.76 19.08
N THR A 70 19.20 -10.91 18.33
CA THR A 70 18.28 -11.35 17.27
C THR A 70 19.04 -12.05 16.15
N GLU A 71 20.17 -11.50 15.70
CA GLU A 71 21.04 -12.07 14.67
C GLU A 71 21.66 -13.40 15.10
N GLN A 72 22.14 -13.47 16.35
CA GLN A 72 22.67 -14.70 16.93
C GLN A 72 21.59 -15.81 16.92
N GLN A 73 20.35 -15.44 17.18
CA GLN A 73 19.22 -16.35 17.14
C GLN A 73 18.80 -16.72 15.70
N LEU A 74 18.84 -15.79 14.75
CA LEU A 74 18.58 -16.08 13.34
C LEU A 74 19.67 -16.99 12.73
N GLY A 75 20.91 -16.83 13.17
CA GLY A 75 22.08 -17.50 12.60
C GLY A 75 22.74 -16.72 11.44
N TYR A 76 22.35 -15.47 11.20
CA TYR A 76 22.93 -14.59 10.19
C TYR A 76 22.75 -13.11 10.59
N ALA A 77 23.59 -12.23 10.04
CA ALA A 77 23.54 -10.79 10.29
C ALA A 77 22.40 -10.13 9.49
N LEU A 78 21.74 -9.15 10.08
CA LEU A 78 20.77 -8.32 9.37
C LEU A 78 21.52 -7.25 8.55
N PRO A 79 21.00 -6.87 7.37
CA PRO A 79 21.51 -5.76 6.58
C PRO A 79 21.67 -4.48 7.40
N PRO A 80 22.76 -3.70 7.24
CA PRO A 80 22.94 -2.44 7.96
C PRO A 80 21.78 -1.47 7.79
N ALA A 81 21.15 -1.45 6.61
CA ALA A 81 19.95 -0.66 6.34
C ALA A 81 18.74 -1.11 7.18
N LEU A 82 18.50 -2.41 7.31
CA LEU A 82 17.41 -2.92 8.14
C LEU A 82 17.70 -2.68 9.63
N ARG A 83 18.95 -2.91 10.08
CA ARG A 83 19.39 -2.59 11.44
C ARG A 83 19.06 -1.15 11.80
N VAL A 84 19.47 -0.19 10.96
CA VAL A 84 19.27 1.23 11.26
C VAL A 84 17.79 1.62 11.30
N LEU A 85 16.93 0.99 10.48
CA LEU A 85 15.47 1.19 10.57
C LEU A 85 14.94 0.75 11.93
N TYR A 86 15.35 -0.42 12.43
CA TYR A 86 15.00 -0.92 13.76
C TYR A 86 15.60 -0.10 14.90
N ARG A 87 16.79 0.47 14.72
CA ARG A 87 17.41 1.38 15.70
C ARG A 87 16.62 2.67 15.88
N VAL A 88 15.80 3.08 14.90
CA VAL A 88 14.90 4.23 15.06
C VAL A 88 13.58 3.81 15.69
N HIS A 89 12.96 2.73 15.20
CA HIS A 89 11.73 2.16 15.78
C HIS A 89 11.73 0.63 15.71
N ASP A 90 11.49 -0.05 16.84
CA ASP A 90 11.35 -1.51 16.94
C ASP A 90 9.96 -2.00 16.46
N GLY A 91 9.56 -1.62 15.24
CA GLY A 91 8.25 -1.97 14.65
C GLY A 91 7.03 -1.43 15.41
N GLN A 92 5.87 -2.06 15.16
CA GLN A 92 4.57 -1.68 15.74
C GLN A 92 4.11 -2.62 16.84
N GLU A 93 3.55 -2.04 17.91
CA GLU A 93 2.89 -2.75 18.99
C GLU A 93 1.37 -2.48 18.97
N LEU A 94 0.62 -3.36 18.32
CA LEU A 94 -0.83 -3.22 18.16
C LEU A 94 -1.60 -4.10 19.17
N GLU A 95 -2.79 -3.67 19.58
CA GLU A 95 -3.57 -4.44 20.56
C GLU A 95 -4.14 -5.74 19.97
N PHE A 96 -4.61 -5.70 18.72
CA PHE A 96 -4.99 -6.90 17.96
C PHE A 96 -3.91 -7.97 18.01
N ASP A 97 -2.67 -7.57 17.75
CA ASP A 97 -1.50 -8.44 17.77
C ASP A 97 -1.31 -9.08 19.15
N ARG A 98 -1.43 -8.31 20.24
CA ARG A 98 -1.34 -8.83 21.62
C ARG A 98 -2.47 -9.80 21.96
N GLN A 99 -3.67 -9.57 21.44
CA GLN A 99 -4.80 -10.46 21.65
C GLN A 99 -4.60 -11.80 20.95
N VAL A 100 -4.09 -11.78 19.70
CA VAL A 100 -3.71 -13.00 18.97
C VAL A 100 -2.63 -13.78 19.74
N ASP A 101 -1.60 -13.12 20.26
CA ASP A 101 -0.57 -13.78 21.08
C ASP A 101 -1.15 -14.44 22.35
N ARG A 102 -2.22 -13.86 22.91
CA ARG A 102 -2.94 -14.38 24.08
C ARG A 102 -4.06 -15.36 23.72
N GLN A 103 -4.19 -15.75 22.45
CA GLN A 103 -5.24 -16.61 21.93
C GLN A 103 -6.66 -16.11 22.27
N ARG A 104 -6.85 -14.78 22.27
CA ARG A 104 -8.16 -14.15 22.48
C ARG A 104 -8.76 -13.80 21.14
N ALA A 105 -9.95 -14.32 20.86
CA ALA A 105 -10.72 -13.97 19.67
C ALA A 105 -11.53 -12.70 19.95
N ALA A 106 -10.98 -11.54 19.58
CA ALA A 106 -11.77 -10.32 19.49
C ALA A 106 -11.32 -9.50 18.29
N ALA A 107 -12.29 -9.03 17.51
CA ALA A 107 -12.05 -7.97 16.53
C ALA A 107 -11.61 -6.72 17.30
N HIS A 108 -10.55 -6.06 16.81
CA HIS A 108 -10.02 -4.85 17.39
C HIS A 108 -9.62 -3.90 16.26
N GLU A 109 -10.04 -2.63 16.31
CA GLU A 109 -9.79 -1.62 15.27
C GLU A 109 -8.31 -1.51 14.86
N SER A 110 -7.39 -1.79 15.79
CA SER A 110 -5.95 -1.80 15.50
C SER A 110 -5.52 -2.85 14.49
N MET A 111 -6.41 -3.75 14.05
CA MET A 111 -6.16 -4.62 12.90
C MET A 111 -5.92 -3.82 11.62
N PHE A 112 -6.53 -2.63 11.46
CA PHE A 112 -6.41 -1.75 10.30
C PHE A 112 -5.25 -0.74 10.39
N HIS A 113 -4.61 -0.64 11.57
CA HIS A 113 -3.56 0.34 11.86
C HIS A 113 -2.14 -0.14 11.46
N GLY A 114 -2.01 -0.92 10.38
CA GLY A 114 -0.72 -1.26 9.79
C GLY A 114 -0.04 -0.03 9.18
N MET A 115 1.20 0.25 9.57
CA MET A 115 1.91 1.47 9.14
C MET A 115 2.29 1.47 7.66
N PHE A 116 2.26 0.32 6.98
CA PHE A 116 2.49 0.22 5.54
C PHE A 116 1.18 0.17 4.75
N GLY A 117 0.05 0.42 5.42
CA GLY A 117 -1.26 0.49 4.82
C GLY A 117 -1.88 -0.85 4.47
N GLY A 118 -3.02 -0.77 3.82
CA GLY A 118 -3.90 -1.89 3.57
C GLY A 118 -4.89 -1.64 2.45
N TYR A 119 -5.67 -2.66 2.18
CA TYR A 119 -6.73 -2.70 1.19
C TYR A 119 -7.64 -3.89 1.49
N SER A 120 -8.88 -3.82 1.03
CA SER A 120 -9.79 -4.95 1.01
C SER A 120 -10.43 -5.11 -0.37
N PHE A 121 -10.91 -6.31 -0.65
CA PHE A 121 -11.86 -6.61 -1.71
C PHE A 121 -12.44 -8.01 -1.45
N TYR A 122 -13.75 -8.19 -1.62
CA TYR A 122 -14.43 -9.42 -1.24
C TYR A 122 -14.08 -9.84 0.20
N SER A 123 -13.57 -11.05 0.41
CA SER A 123 -13.11 -11.56 1.71
C SER A 123 -11.61 -11.36 1.97
N HIS A 124 -10.89 -10.70 1.05
CA HIS A 124 -9.46 -10.45 1.19
C HIS A 124 -9.24 -9.11 1.88
N LEU A 125 -8.57 -9.12 3.02
CA LEU A 125 -8.19 -7.93 3.77
C LEU A 125 -6.71 -8.00 4.12
N VAL A 126 -5.98 -6.93 3.83
CA VAL A 126 -4.58 -6.76 4.20
C VAL A 126 -4.41 -5.45 4.95
N SER A 127 -3.63 -5.48 6.03
CA SER A 127 -3.15 -4.29 6.73
C SER A 127 -1.76 -4.58 7.28
N THR A 128 -0.74 -4.09 6.57
CA THR A 128 0.65 -4.47 6.71
C THR A 128 1.33 -3.64 7.80
N ARG A 129 1.95 -4.32 8.77
CA ARG A 129 2.66 -3.72 9.89
C ARG A 129 4.15 -4.07 9.86
N MET A 130 4.98 -3.16 10.35
CA MET A 130 6.37 -3.48 10.68
C MET A 130 6.39 -4.34 11.95
N LEU A 131 6.98 -5.53 11.87
CA LEU A 131 7.05 -6.46 12.99
C LEU A 131 8.15 -6.00 13.96
N PRO A 132 7.88 -5.94 15.28
CA PRO A 132 8.93 -5.81 16.28
C PRO A 132 9.92 -6.98 16.19
N LEU A 133 11.19 -6.78 16.57
CA LEU A 133 12.27 -7.78 16.43
C LEU A 133 11.87 -9.15 17.00
N ARG A 134 11.21 -9.19 18.16
CA ARG A 134 10.72 -10.44 18.78
C ARG A 134 9.77 -11.23 17.86
N ARG A 135 8.93 -10.54 17.08
CA ARG A 135 7.97 -11.13 16.14
C ARG A 135 8.65 -11.45 14.82
N MET A 136 9.49 -10.54 14.33
CA MET A 136 10.33 -10.78 13.15
C MET A 136 11.11 -12.08 13.31
N LEU A 137 11.81 -12.25 14.43
CA LEU A 137 12.58 -13.46 14.75
C LEU A 137 11.71 -14.71 14.79
N ARG A 138 10.61 -14.67 15.56
CA ARG A 138 9.70 -15.81 15.72
C ARG A 138 9.13 -16.25 14.37
N TRP A 139 8.57 -15.31 13.61
CA TRP A 139 7.87 -15.63 12.38
C TRP A 139 8.79 -15.91 11.21
N THR A 140 10.01 -15.35 11.18
CA THR A 140 11.05 -15.76 10.23
C THR A 140 11.38 -17.25 10.41
N ARG A 141 11.66 -17.68 11.65
CA ARG A 141 11.93 -19.10 11.95
C ARG A 141 10.76 -20.00 11.58
N THR A 142 9.53 -19.60 11.94
CA THR A 142 8.32 -20.36 11.59
C THR A 142 8.14 -20.47 10.06
N ALA A 143 8.30 -19.38 9.33
CA ALA A 143 8.21 -19.36 7.87
C ALA A 143 9.25 -20.29 7.23
N HIS A 144 10.51 -20.21 7.63
CA HIS A 144 11.59 -21.06 7.09
C HIS A 144 11.34 -22.55 7.37
N GLN A 145 10.78 -22.87 8.54
CA GLN A 145 10.46 -24.25 8.92
C GLN A 145 9.23 -24.81 8.19
N GLN A 146 8.20 -23.99 7.98
CA GLN A 146 6.89 -24.47 7.50
C GLN A 146 6.69 -24.31 6.00
N LEU A 147 7.32 -23.34 5.36
CA LEU A 147 7.08 -22.98 3.96
C LEU A 147 8.15 -23.53 3.01
N GLY A 148 9.07 -24.36 3.49
CA GLY A 148 10.04 -25.07 2.64
C GLY A 148 11.06 -24.15 1.95
N PHE A 149 11.52 -23.11 2.64
CA PHE A 149 12.64 -22.29 2.18
C PHE A 149 13.90 -23.15 1.99
N PRO A 150 14.76 -22.85 1.00
CA PRO A 150 15.97 -23.62 0.77
C PRO A 150 16.92 -23.55 2.00
N PRO A 151 17.71 -24.60 2.26
CA PRO A 151 18.73 -24.56 3.30
C PRO A 151 19.68 -23.38 3.07
N GLY A 152 19.91 -22.58 4.12
CA GLY A 152 20.76 -21.40 4.04
C GLY A 152 20.07 -20.14 3.52
N ASP A 153 18.75 -20.15 3.30
CA ASP A 153 18.00 -18.91 3.05
C ASP A 153 18.12 -17.97 4.26
N GLN A 154 18.47 -16.71 4.00
CA GLN A 154 18.74 -15.69 5.03
C GLN A 154 17.77 -14.51 4.93
N ARG A 155 16.55 -14.74 4.44
CA ARG A 155 15.50 -13.73 4.42
C ARG A 155 14.89 -13.52 5.80
N ALA A 156 14.83 -12.26 6.26
CA ALA A 156 14.18 -11.87 7.51
C ALA A 156 12.80 -11.27 7.25
N LEU A 157 11.75 -11.84 7.84
CA LEU A 157 10.36 -11.35 7.74
C LEU A 157 10.18 -10.11 8.63
N PHE A 158 10.40 -8.92 8.08
CA PHE A 158 10.35 -7.66 8.85
C PHE A 158 8.97 -6.99 8.84
N ALA A 159 8.10 -7.33 7.89
CA ALA A 159 6.74 -6.80 7.83
C ALA A 159 5.74 -7.87 7.36
N ALA A 160 4.52 -7.81 7.88
CA ALA A 160 3.45 -8.72 7.50
C ALA A 160 2.06 -8.08 7.71
N SER A 161 1.05 -8.56 6.99
CA SER A 161 -0.34 -8.23 7.28
C SER A 161 -0.80 -8.88 8.59
N HIS A 162 -1.87 -8.34 9.22
CA HIS A 162 -2.43 -8.88 10.48
C HIS A 162 -2.72 -10.39 10.44
N ASN A 163 -3.04 -10.91 9.26
CA ASN A 163 -3.38 -12.30 8.98
C ASN A 163 -2.26 -13.06 8.25
N PHE A 164 -1.08 -12.47 8.07
CA PHE A 164 0.06 -13.04 7.34
C PHE A 164 -0.21 -13.43 5.87
N ASN A 165 -1.32 -12.97 5.28
CA ASN A 165 -1.53 -13.12 3.83
C ASN A 165 -0.41 -12.43 3.05
N LYS A 166 -0.03 -11.21 3.44
CA LYS A 166 1.07 -10.48 2.83
C LYS A 166 2.29 -10.52 3.75
N MET A 167 3.44 -10.90 3.21
CA MET A 167 4.69 -11.12 3.94
C MET A 167 5.83 -10.44 3.20
N LEU A 168 6.57 -9.56 3.87
CA LEU A 168 7.71 -8.86 3.30
C LEU A 168 8.99 -9.27 4.01
N TYR A 169 9.94 -9.71 3.21
CA TYR A 169 11.24 -10.18 3.63
C TYR A 169 12.32 -9.18 3.24
N CYS A 170 13.36 -9.08 4.04
CA CYS A 170 14.62 -8.44 3.67
C CYS A 170 15.66 -9.54 3.55
N ASP A 171 16.29 -9.63 2.39
CA ASP A 171 17.35 -10.60 2.14
C ASP A 171 18.66 -10.14 2.78
N ALA A 172 19.27 -10.98 3.62
CA ALA A 172 20.47 -10.60 4.37
C ALA A 172 21.73 -10.42 3.51
N ALA A 173 21.79 -11.03 2.33
CA ALA A 173 22.97 -10.99 1.48
C ALA A 173 22.97 -9.76 0.55
N SER A 174 21.79 -9.41 0.04
CA SER A 174 21.61 -8.31 -0.93
C SER A 174 21.04 -7.03 -0.31
N GLY A 175 20.39 -7.12 0.84
CA GLY A 175 19.66 -5.99 1.43
C GLY A 175 18.32 -5.69 0.79
N LEU A 176 17.95 -6.42 -0.26
CA LEU A 176 16.76 -6.15 -1.05
C LEU A 176 15.49 -6.61 -0.32
N VAL A 177 14.43 -5.84 -0.53
CA VAL A 177 13.09 -6.18 -0.04
C VAL A 177 12.40 -7.06 -1.05
N HIS A 178 11.75 -8.10 -0.54
CA HIS A 178 11.02 -9.09 -1.28
C HIS A 178 9.63 -9.24 -0.69
N VAL A 179 8.62 -9.50 -1.51
CA VAL A 179 7.24 -9.78 -1.07
C VAL A 179 6.83 -11.18 -1.52
N ALA A 180 6.25 -11.94 -0.61
CA ALA A 180 5.85 -13.32 -0.89
C ALA A 180 4.68 -13.38 -1.89
N SER A 181 4.74 -14.34 -2.79
CA SER A 181 3.68 -14.64 -3.75
C SER A 181 2.57 -15.49 -3.10
N VAL A 182 1.64 -16.03 -3.88
CA VAL A 182 0.53 -16.85 -3.37
C VAL A 182 0.98 -18.09 -2.59
N ASP A 183 2.10 -18.72 -2.99
CA ASP A 183 2.65 -19.92 -2.31
C ASP A 183 3.40 -19.61 -1.00
N LYS A 184 3.53 -18.32 -0.66
CA LYS A 184 4.26 -17.77 0.51
C LYS A 184 5.76 -18.08 0.55
N ARG A 185 6.32 -18.74 -0.46
CA ARG A 185 7.71 -19.19 -0.55
C ARG A 185 8.45 -18.45 -1.65
N THR A 186 7.89 -18.45 -2.84
CA THR A 186 8.34 -17.66 -3.98
C THR A 186 8.14 -16.19 -3.65
N CYS A 187 9.10 -15.36 -4.04
CA CYS A 187 9.12 -13.95 -3.69
C CYS A 187 9.39 -13.08 -4.90
N LEU A 188 8.66 -11.97 -4.98
CA LEU A 188 8.87 -10.92 -5.95
C LEU A 188 9.77 -9.86 -5.34
N GLN A 189 10.72 -9.35 -6.12
CA GLN A 189 11.53 -8.21 -5.71
C GLN A 189 10.63 -6.98 -5.58
N ALA A 190 10.70 -6.30 -4.44
CA ALA A 190 9.83 -5.19 -4.08
C ALA A 190 10.52 -3.83 -4.13
N VAL A 191 11.77 -3.76 -4.56
CA VAL A 191 12.56 -2.53 -4.75
C VAL A 191 13.58 -2.76 -5.87
N PRO A 192 13.84 -1.80 -6.78
CA PRO A 192 14.78 -2.02 -7.89
C PRO A 192 16.20 -2.35 -7.43
N ASP A 193 16.91 -3.14 -8.21
CA ASP A 193 18.33 -3.47 -8.00
C ASP A 193 19.24 -2.49 -8.76
N ASP A 194 18.92 -1.20 -8.66
CA ASP A 194 19.58 -0.13 -9.42
C ASP A 194 20.71 0.52 -8.60
N ALA A 195 21.48 -0.25 -7.83
CA ALA A 195 22.61 0.30 -7.10
C ALA A 195 23.61 0.90 -8.11
N PRO A 196 23.92 2.21 -8.05
CA PRO A 196 24.84 2.83 -9.00
C PRO A 196 26.23 2.19 -8.84
N ASP A 197 26.71 1.55 -9.91
CA ASP A 197 28.03 0.97 -10.16
C ASP A 197 28.96 0.68 -8.94
N ALA A 198 29.29 -0.61 -8.79
CA ALA A 198 30.52 -1.10 -8.16
C ALA A 198 30.82 -0.69 -6.70
N ALA A 199 29.82 -0.79 -5.83
CA ALA A 199 29.98 -1.23 -4.44
C ALA A 199 28.60 -1.63 -3.93
N GLN A 200 28.44 -2.85 -3.40
CA GLN A 200 27.22 -3.28 -2.70
C GLN A 200 26.85 -2.26 -1.62
N CYS A 201 26.02 -1.28 -1.96
CA CYS A 201 25.34 -0.46 -0.98
C CYS A 201 24.14 -1.31 -0.54
N ASP A 202 24.34 -2.04 0.55
CA ASP A 202 23.33 -2.87 1.22
C ASP A 202 22.23 -1.96 1.84
N ASP A 203 21.49 -1.27 0.97
CA ASP A 203 20.55 -0.20 1.29
C ASP A 203 19.14 -0.41 0.71
N GLY A 204 18.86 -1.57 0.10
CA GLY A 204 17.57 -1.88 -0.53
C GLY A 204 16.37 -1.68 0.40
N ALA A 205 16.46 -2.17 1.65
CA ALA A 205 15.45 -1.95 2.68
C ALA A 205 15.20 -0.46 2.96
N LEU A 206 16.26 0.35 2.95
CA LEU A 206 16.15 1.78 3.17
C LEU A 206 15.56 2.51 1.96
N ARG A 207 15.95 2.14 0.73
CA ARG A 207 15.35 2.68 -0.51
C ARG A 207 13.85 2.37 -0.59
N TRP A 208 13.45 1.14 -0.23
CA TRP A 208 12.04 0.75 -0.13
C TRP A 208 11.28 1.62 0.88
N PHE A 209 11.86 1.82 2.06
CA PHE A 209 11.26 2.61 3.13
C PHE A 209 11.17 4.11 2.79
N GLU A 210 12.18 4.65 2.12
CA GLU A 210 12.21 6.03 1.60
C GLU A 210 11.14 6.24 0.52
N ALA A 211 10.99 5.28 -0.40
CA ALA A 211 9.94 5.32 -1.42
C ALA A 211 8.54 5.32 -0.78
N TYR A 212 8.33 4.53 0.28
CA TYR A 212 7.08 4.54 1.04
C TYR A 212 6.82 5.90 1.71
N ALA A 213 7.82 6.44 2.40
CA ALA A 213 7.72 7.74 3.06
C ALA A 213 7.39 8.87 2.06
N ALA A 214 8.04 8.86 0.89
CA ALA A 214 7.77 9.81 -0.18
C ALA A 214 6.33 9.67 -0.73
N ALA A 215 5.87 8.44 -0.93
CA ALA A 215 4.50 8.17 -1.38
C ALA A 215 3.45 8.72 -0.39
N LEU A 216 3.62 8.46 0.91
CA LEU A 216 2.74 9.04 1.95
C LEU A 216 2.74 10.58 1.91
N CYS A 217 3.91 11.20 1.93
CA CYS A 217 4.04 12.65 2.01
C CYS A 217 3.53 13.37 0.75
N SER A 218 3.55 12.69 -0.40
CA SER A 218 2.98 13.23 -1.64
C SER A 218 1.44 13.26 -1.65
N GLY A 219 0.78 12.60 -0.70
CA GLY A 219 -0.67 12.43 -0.69
C GLY A 219 -1.16 11.31 -1.62
N ARG A 220 -0.25 10.43 -2.08
CA ARG A 220 -0.61 9.29 -2.95
C ARG A 220 -1.61 8.36 -2.27
N PHE A 221 -1.46 8.11 -0.97
CA PHE A 221 -2.30 7.20 -0.20
C PHE A 221 -3.18 7.98 0.81
N PRO A 222 -4.52 7.84 0.75
CA PRO A 222 -5.42 8.50 1.68
C PRO A 222 -5.57 7.70 2.99
N VAL A 223 -6.08 8.37 4.03
CA VAL A 223 -6.63 7.69 5.22
C VAL A 223 -8.15 7.63 5.06
N GLU A 224 -8.67 6.43 4.96
CA GLU A 224 -10.09 6.17 4.67
C GLU A 224 -10.50 4.79 5.19
N PRO A 225 -11.81 4.46 5.20
CA PRO A 225 -12.26 3.12 5.56
C PRO A 225 -11.69 2.07 4.61
N LEU A 226 -11.12 0.99 5.16
CA LEU A 226 -10.65 -0.15 4.38
C LEU A 226 -11.76 -1.16 4.13
N GLU A 227 -12.82 -1.17 4.95
CA GLU A 227 -14.03 -1.99 4.77
C GLU A 227 -15.26 -1.09 4.81
N GLU A 228 -16.11 -1.20 3.78
CA GLU A 228 -17.30 -0.35 3.61
C GLU A 228 -18.38 -0.64 4.66
N GLU A 229 -18.46 -1.87 5.17
CA GLU A 229 -19.40 -2.27 6.22
C GLU A 229 -19.09 -1.64 7.58
N TYR A 230 -17.85 -1.18 7.77
CA TYR A 230 -17.33 -0.68 9.05
C TYR A 230 -16.68 0.71 8.92
N PRO A 231 -17.37 1.72 8.39
CA PRO A 231 -16.78 2.97 7.91
C PRO A 231 -16.06 3.80 8.99
N THR A 232 -16.36 3.58 10.27
CA THR A 232 -15.71 4.30 11.37
C THR A 232 -14.61 3.50 12.06
N SER A 233 -14.68 2.17 12.03
CA SER A 233 -13.76 1.28 12.76
C SER A 233 -12.73 0.58 11.86
N SER A 234 -12.89 0.67 10.53
CA SER A 234 -11.96 0.10 9.54
C SER A 234 -10.99 1.12 8.94
N VAL A 235 -10.86 2.30 9.56
CA VAL A 235 -10.05 3.40 9.01
C VAL A 235 -8.55 3.08 9.09
N GLY A 236 -7.88 3.20 7.95
CA GLY A 236 -6.44 2.97 7.83
C GLY A 236 -5.85 3.69 6.62
N ILE A 237 -4.56 3.46 6.35
CA ILE A 237 -3.92 3.97 5.14
C ILE A 237 -4.33 3.06 3.98
N SER A 238 -5.10 3.60 3.03
CA SER A 238 -5.54 2.86 1.84
C SER A 238 -4.44 2.92 0.76
N LEU A 239 -4.02 1.77 0.26
CA LEU A 239 -3.00 1.70 -0.79
C LEU A 239 -3.56 1.93 -2.20
N PHE A 240 -4.87 2.15 -2.35
CA PHE A 240 -5.44 2.60 -3.62
C PHE A 240 -5.08 4.07 -3.89
N PRO A 241 -4.19 4.35 -4.85
CA PRO A 241 -3.65 5.69 -5.03
C PRO A 241 -4.72 6.70 -5.46
N GLN A 242 -4.63 7.94 -4.97
CA GLN A 242 -5.62 9.00 -5.28
C GLN A 242 -5.12 10.08 -6.25
N LEU A 243 -3.87 10.00 -6.68
CA LEU A 243 -3.23 11.02 -7.54
C LEU A 243 -2.82 10.43 -8.90
N PRO A 244 -2.85 11.25 -9.98
CA PRO A 244 -2.17 10.92 -11.23
C PRO A 244 -0.65 10.73 -11.03
N PRO A 245 0.02 9.92 -11.87
CA PRO A 245 -0.53 9.12 -12.96
C PRO A 245 -1.16 7.79 -12.49
N TRP A 246 -1.12 7.48 -11.19
CA TRP A 246 -1.56 6.19 -10.66
C TRP A 246 -3.08 6.01 -10.56
N ARG A 247 -3.84 7.08 -10.70
CA ARG A 247 -5.31 7.08 -10.72
C ARG A 247 -5.78 7.66 -12.05
N SER A 248 -6.64 6.95 -12.76
CA SER A 248 -7.33 7.45 -13.94
C SER A 248 -8.59 8.24 -13.57
N GLU A 249 -8.97 9.20 -14.41
CA GLU A 249 -10.21 9.98 -14.24
C GLU A 249 -10.84 10.25 -15.60
N ALA A 250 -12.17 10.10 -15.68
CA ALA A 250 -12.97 10.51 -16.82
C ALA A 250 -14.28 11.14 -16.33
N VAL A 251 -14.76 12.13 -17.08
CA VAL A 251 -16.07 12.75 -16.86
C VAL A 251 -16.91 12.59 -18.10
N THR A 252 -18.12 12.07 -17.97
CA THR A 252 -19.07 11.90 -19.08
C THR A 252 -20.47 12.24 -18.59
N GLN A 253 -21.10 13.24 -19.22
CA GLN A 253 -22.44 13.73 -18.83
C GLN A 253 -22.57 13.97 -17.32
N GLY A 254 -21.59 14.64 -16.72
CA GLY A 254 -21.58 14.96 -15.28
C GLY A 254 -21.18 13.79 -14.37
N VAL A 255 -21.16 12.55 -14.84
CA VAL A 255 -20.63 11.42 -14.06
C VAL A 255 -19.11 11.44 -14.10
N ARG A 256 -18.48 11.61 -12.94
CA ARG A 256 -17.04 11.46 -12.74
C ARG A 256 -16.75 10.02 -12.32
N VAL A 257 -15.91 9.35 -13.09
CA VAL A 257 -15.37 8.02 -12.80
C VAL A 257 -13.90 8.17 -12.49
N ARG A 258 -13.48 7.84 -11.27
CA ARG A 258 -12.06 7.75 -10.88
C ARG A 258 -11.73 6.30 -10.58
N ALA A 259 -10.63 5.80 -11.12
CA ALA A 259 -10.24 4.42 -10.88
C ALA A 259 -8.74 4.30 -10.55
N SER A 260 -8.43 3.41 -9.62
CA SER A 260 -7.08 3.23 -9.07
C SER A 260 -6.74 1.74 -9.05
N PRO A 261 -5.72 1.29 -9.80
CA PRO A 261 -5.25 -0.09 -9.73
C PRO A 261 -4.23 -0.27 -8.59
N LEU A 262 -4.11 -1.50 -8.11
CA LEU A 262 -3.15 -1.92 -7.09
C LEU A 262 -2.69 -3.35 -7.37
N PHE A 263 -1.39 -3.56 -7.51
CA PHE A 263 -0.81 -4.90 -7.66
C PHE A 263 -0.89 -5.69 -6.35
N ILE A 264 -1.28 -6.97 -6.43
CA ILE A 264 -1.55 -7.85 -5.29
C ILE A 264 -0.55 -9.01 -5.30
N PRO A 265 0.64 -8.84 -4.70
CA PRO A 265 1.69 -9.85 -4.76
C PRO A 265 1.27 -11.15 -4.08
N GLU A 266 0.54 -11.08 -2.96
CA GLU A 266 0.20 -12.24 -2.15
C GLU A 266 -0.86 -13.18 -2.77
N LEU A 267 -1.45 -12.80 -3.90
CA LEU A 267 -2.31 -13.63 -4.74
C LEU A 267 -1.69 -13.91 -6.12
N THR A 268 -0.56 -13.30 -6.43
CA THR A 268 0.13 -13.47 -7.70
C THR A 268 0.83 -14.83 -7.74
N GLN A 269 0.65 -15.58 -8.82
CA GLN A 269 1.31 -16.86 -9.09
C GLN A 269 2.45 -16.62 -10.07
N VAL A 270 3.67 -16.98 -9.69
CA VAL A 270 4.89 -16.84 -10.51
C VAL A 270 5.84 -18.04 -10.35
N ALA A 271 5.35 -19.18 -9.86
CA ALA A 271 6.20 -20.37 -9.77
C ALA A 271 6.55 -20.90 -11.17
N GLU A 272 7.77 -21.44 -11.31
CA GLU A 272 8.33 -21.88 -12.60
C GLU A 272 7.50 -22.97 -13.30
N ASP A 273 6.77 -23.78 -12.53
CA ASP A 273 5.99 -24.92 -13.03
C ASP A 273 4.53 -24.59 -13.39
N GLU A 274 4.08 -23.35 -13.20
CA GLU A 274 2.70 -22.92 -13.46
C GLU A 274 2.64 -21.71 -14.40
N GLU A 275 1.50 -21.54 -15.09
CA GLU A 275 1.28 -20.33 -15.88
C GLU A 275 1.20 -19.11 -14.95
N PRO A 276 1.97 -18.03 -15.20
CA PRO A 276 1.98 -16.87 -14.32
C PRO A 276 0.62 -16.17 -14.35
N GLN A 277 0.15 -15.77 -13.16
CA GLN A 277 -1.06 -14.97 -12.99
C GLN A 277 -0.75 -13.78 -12.09
N TYR A 278 -0.65 -12.60 -12.69
CA TYR A 278 -0.43 -11.35 -11.99
C TYR A 278 -1.77 -10.79 -11.53
N PHE A 279 -1.96 -10.67 -10.22
CA PHE A 279 -3.21 -10.20 -9.63
C PHE A 279 -3.19 -8.69 -9.38
N PHE A 280 -4.30 -8.04 -9.70
CA PHE A 280 -4.53 -6.63 -9.45
C PHE A 280 -5.88 -6.44 -8.79
N ALA A 281 -5.93 -5.66 -7.71
CA ALA A 281 -7.16 -5.07 -7.21
C ALA A 281 -7.35 -3.70 -7.86
N TYR A 282 -8.57 -3.20 -7.88
CA TYR A 282 -8.86 -1.84 -8.29
C TYR A 282 -10.00 -1.26 -7.46
N SER A 283 -9.91 0.03 -7.18
CA SER A 283 -10.96 0.83 -6.55
C SER A 283 -11.54 1.78 -7.59
N VAL A 284 -12.86 1.80 -7.75
CA VAL A 284 -13.56 2.74 -8.62
C VAL A 284 -14.47 3.62 -7.78
N ARG A 285 -14.45 4.92 -8.05
CA ARG A 285 -15.29 5.93 -7.41
C ARG A 285 -16.17 6.61 -8.43
N PHE A 286 -17.46 6.67 -8.12
CA PHE A 286 -18.45 7.41 -8.88
C PHE A 286 -18.95 8.62 -8.11
N SER A 287 -18.95 9.77 -8.76
CA SER A 287 -19.70 10.95 -8.32
C SER A 287 -20.49 11.54 -9.48
N LEU A 288 -21.58 12.21 -9.16
CA LEU A 288 -22.26 13.10 -10.09
C LEU A 288 -21.86 14.52 -9.72
N LEU A 289 -21.25 15.24 -10.66
CA LEU A 289 -20.74 16.59 -10.44
C LEU A 289 -21.88 17.57 -10.16
N THR A 290 -21.63 18.48 -9.24
CA THR A 290 -22.43 19.69 -9.11
C THR A 290 -22.29 20.60 -10.34
N PRO A 291 -23.25 21.49 -10.62
CA PRO A 291 -23.12 22.46 -11.69
C PRO A 291 -21.84 23.32 -11.57
N GLU A 292 -21.43 23.64 -10.36
CA GLU A 292 -20.20 24.39 -10.06
C GLU A 292 -18.94 23.58 -10.43
N GLU A 293 -18.88 22.32 -10.03
CA GLU A 293 -17.76 21.42 -10.37
C GLU A 293 -17.69 21.13 -11.87
N ALA A 294 -18.85 20.97 -12.53
CA ALA A 294 -18.92 20.77 -13.97
C ALA A 294 -18.42 22.01 -14.74
N ALA A 295 -18.71 23.21 -14.25
CA ALA A 295 -18.21 24.46 -14.82
C ALA A 295 -16.70 24.67 -14.56
N ALA A 296 -16.18 24.15 -13.44
CA ALA A 296 -14.76 24.22 -13.09
C ALA A 296 -13.90 23.12 -13.74
N ALA A 297 -14.52 22.05 -14.25
CA ALA A 297 -13.81 20.95 -14.89
C ALA A 297 -13.26 21.38 -16.27
N VAL A 298 -11.97 21.71 -16.30
CA VAL A 298 -11.22 21.96 -17.55
C VAL A 298 -10.81 20.62 -18.16
N GLY A 299 -11.21 20.34 -19.40
CA GLY A 299 -10.77 19.13 -20.11
C GLY A 299 -9.27 19.14 -20.38
N ASP A 300 -8.64 17.97 -20.37
CA ASP A 300 -7.18 17.74 -20.50
C ASP A 300 -6.57 18.15 -21.87
N ALA A 301 -7.32 18.88 -22.70
CA ALA A 301 -6.93 19.28 -24.06
C ALA A 301 -7.47 20.65 -24.48
N GLY A 302 -7.69 21.60 -23.55
CA GLY A 302 -8.14 22.95 -23.89
C GLY A 302 -9.51 23.03 -24.59
N SER A 303 -10.22 21.91 -24.67
CA SER A 303 -11.60 21.83 -25.13
C SER A 303 -12.50 22.00 -23.92
N VAL A 304 -13.32 23.05 -23.94
CA VAL A 304 -14.46 23.20 -23.04
C VAL A 304 -15.34 21.97 -23.28
N LEU A 305 -15.40 21.04 -22.31
CA LEU A 305 -16.41 19.99 -22.34
C LEU A 305 -17.76 20.69 -22.53
N PRO A 306 -18.62 20.24 -23.48
CA PRO A 306 -19.96 20.83 -23.61
C PRO A 306 -20.61 20.81 -22.23
N PRO A 307 -21.39 21.84 -21.86
CA PRO A 307 -21.96 21.95 -20.52
C PRO A 307 -22.61 20.62 -20.19
N ALA A 308 -22.06 19.94 -19.17
CA ALA A 308 -22.58 18.65 -18.76
C ALA A 308 -24.09 18.83 -18.56
N ALA A 309 -24.91 17.98 -19.18
CA ALA A 309 -26.33 17.98 -18.88
C ALA A 309 -26.45 17.83 -17.35
N SER A 310 -26.99 18.86 -16.70
CA SER A 310 -27.15 18.83 -15.26
C SER A 310 -28.24 17.82 -14.94
N HIS A 311 -27.84 16.67 -14.41
CA HIS A 311 -28.77 15.64 -13.98
C HIS A 311 -29.09 15.83 -12.48
N ASP A 312 -30.36 15.73 -12.10
CA ASP A 312 -30.76 15.71 -10.68
C ASP A 312 -30.35 14.39 -10.00
N SER A 313 -30.34 13.30 -10.77
CA SER A 313 -29.79 12.01 -10.40
C SER A 313 -29.52 11.12 -11.60
N VAL A 314 -28.61 10.17 -11.44
CA VAL A 314 -28.38 9.08 -12.39
C VAL A 314 -28.20 7.78 -11.62
N GLN A 315 -28.63 6.64 -12.17
CA GLN A 315 -28.44 5.34 -11.53
C GLN A 315 -27.67 4.38 -12.44
N LEU A 316 -26.68 3.72 -11.86
CA LEU A 316 -25.91 2.69 -12.56
C LEU A 316 -26.83 1.52 -12.94
N ARG A 317 -26.66 1.00 -14.16
CA ARG A 317 -27.34 -0.20 -14.68
C ARG A 317 -26.37 -1.35 -14.88
N SER A 318 -25.28 -1.15 -15.61
CA SER A 318 -24.36 -2.22 -16.01
C SER A 318 -22.93 -1.71 -16.21
N ARG A 319 -21.99 -2.65 -16.33
CA ARG A 319 -20.57 -2.38 -16.58
C ARG A 319 -20.07 -3.20 -17.77
N TYR A 320 -19.10 -2.62 -18.47
CA TYR A 320 -18.26 -3.30 -19.44
C TYR A 320 -16.80 -2.99 -19.16
N TRP A 321 -15.96 -4.02 -19.12
CA TRP A 321 -14.52 -3.93 -19.06
C TRP A 321 -13.87 -4.68 -20.22
N ALA A 322 -12.87 -4.07 -20.82
CA ALA A 322 -11.89 -4.70 -21.69
C ALA A 322 -10.55 -4.71 -20.95
N ILE A 323 -10.02 -5.91 -20.70
CA ILE A 323 -8.69 -6.10 -20.14
C ILE A 323 -7.77 -6.46 -21.30
N ARG A 324 -6.71 -5.70 -21.46
CA ARG A 324 -5.77 -5.80 -22.57
C ARG A 324 -4.39 -6.20 -22.07
N ASP A 325 -3.71 -7.01 -22.86
CA ASP A 325 -2.31 -7.35 -22.64
C ASP A 325 -1.38 -6.15 -22.95
N ALA A 326 -0.07 -6.35 -22.77
CA ALA A 326 0.94 -5.33 -23.05
C ALA A 326 1.01 -4.91 -24.54
N ALA A 327 0.52 -5.74 -25.46
CA ALA A 327 0.45 -5.41 -26.89
C ALA A 327 -0.85 -4.68 -27.27
N GLY A 328 -1.77 -4.49 -26.32
CA GLY A 328 -3.07 -3.85 -26.51
C GLY A 328 -4.18 -4.78 -27.03
N ALA A 329 -3.90 -6.08 -27.18
CA ALA A 329 -4.90 -7.05 -27.57
C ALA A 329 -5.83 -7.36 -26.38
N ILE A 330 -7.13 -7.54 -26.64
CA ILE A 330 -8.09 -7.88 -25.59
C ILE A 330 -7.82 -9.32 -25.13
N GLU A 331 -7.34 -9.46 -23.89
CA GLU A 331 -7.14 -10.76 -23.23
C GLU A 331 -8.46 -11.26 -22.63
N ASN A 332 -9.27 -10.34 -22.08
CA ASN A 332 -10.55 -10.69 -21.45
C ASN A 332 -11.58 -9.55 -21.57
N GLU A 333 -12.86 -9.90 -21.64
CA GLU A 333 -13.98 -8.95 -21.56
C GLU A 333 -14.93 -9.34 -20.44
N VAL A 334 -15.38 -8.36 -19.68
CA VAL A 334 -16.39 -8.56 -18.62
C VAL A 334 -17.59 -7.68 -18.92
N ARG A 335 -18.76 -8.30 -19.06
CA ARG A 335 -20.07 -7.64 -19.17
C ARG A 335 -20.96 -8.12 -18.05
N GLY A 336 -21.62 -7.21 -17.35
CA GLY A 336 -22.54 -7.60 -16.30
C GLY A 336 -23.37 -6.43 -15.77
N GLU A 337 -24.51 -6.77 -15.17
CA GLU A 337 -25.31 -5.79 -14.45
C GLU A 337 -24.61 -5.37 -13.15
N ALA A 338 -24.92 -4.16 -12.67
CA ALA A 338 -24.39 -3.61 -11.42
C ALA A 338 -22.86 -3.48 -11.38
N VAL A 339 -22.34 -3.09 -10.21
CA VAL A 339 -20.96 -3.28 -9.79
C VAL A 339 -20.98 -4.01 -8.45
N VAL A 340 -20.33 -5.18 -8.36
CA VAL A 340 -20.32 -6.02 -7.15
C VAL A 340 -21.71 -6.23 -6.48
N GLY A 341 -22.79 -6.24 -7.28
CA GLY A 341 -24.17 -6.37 -6.79
C GLY A 341 -24.90 -5.05 -6.46
N HIS A 342 -24.21 -3.91 -6.53
CA HIS A 342 -24.76 -2.59 -6.24
C HIS A 342 -25.16 -1.82 -7.50
N TYR A 343 -26.32 -1.14 -7.41
CA TYR A 343 -26.85 -0.22 -8.42
C TYR A 343 -26.90 1.20 -7.85
N PRO A 344 -25.75 1.88 -7.64
CA PRO A 344 -25.70 3.17 -6.96
C PRO A 344 -26.51 4.25 -7.71
N LEU A 345 -27.34 4.96 -6.94
CA LEU A 345 -28.01 6.19 -7.35
C LEU A 345 -27.15 7.38 -6.95
N LEU A 346 -26.64 8.12 -7.93
CA LEU A 346 -25.79 9.28 -7.73
C LEU A 346 -26.64 10.55 -7.79
N ARG A 347 -26.29 11.51 -6.94
CA ARG A 347 -26.88 12.85 -6.89
C ARG A 347 -25.77 13.90 -6.80
N PRO A 348 -25.95 15.10 -7.36
CA PRO A 348 -24.98 16.17 -7.20
C PRO A 348 -24.72 16.47 -5.71
N GLY A 349 -23.45 16.61 -5.34
CA GLY A 349 -23.03 16.96 -3.97
C GLY A 349 -23.14 15.83 -2.93
N HIS A 350 -23.59 14.63 -3.31
CA HIS A 350 -23.51 13.45 -2.44
C HIS A 350 -22.08 12.88 -2.40
N PRO A 351 -21.70 12.16 -1.34
CA PRO A 351 -20.43 11.45 -1.28
C PRO A 351 -20.25 10.49 -2.45
N ASP A 352 -19.00 10.22 -2.82
CA ASP A 352 -18.68 9.22 -3.82
C ASP A 352 -19.25 7.85 -3.43
N PHE A 353 -19.82 7.14 -4.41
CA PHE A 353 -19.95 5.69 -4.29
C PHE A 353 -18.60 5.07 -4.63
N VAL A 354 -18.07 4.23 -3.76
CA VAL A 354 -16.82 3.48 -3.97
C VAL A 354 -17.17 2.01 -4.10
N TYR A 355 -16.44 1.28 -4.95
CA TYR A 355 -16.37 -0.16 -4.85
C TYR A 355 -14.97 -0.66 -5.16
N GLN A 356 -14.63 -1.83 -4.63
CA GLN A 356 -13.36 -2.50 -4.85
C GLN A 356 -13.59 -3.89 -5.44
N SER A 357 -12.76 -4.27 -6.40
CA SER A 357 -12.80 -5.58 -7.05
C SER A 357 -11.39 -5.95 -7.52
N CYS A 358 -11.24 -7.10 -8.19
CA CYS A 358 -9.96 -7.57 -8.66
C CYS A 358 -10.04 -8.20 -10.05
N THR A 359 -8.89 -8.31 -10.69
CA THR A 359 -8.66 -9.00 -11.95
C THR A 359 -7.28 -9.67 -11.93
N HIS A 360 -7.00 -10.50 -12.91
CA HIS A 360 -5.68 -11.07 -13.16
C HIS A 360 -5.36 -11.02 -14.65
N GLN A 361 -4.07 -11.10 -14.97
CA GLN A 361 -3.55 -11.16 -16.34
C GLN A 361 -2.32 -12.06 -16.39
N ARG A 362 -2.01 -12.59 -17.57
CA ARG A 362 -0.88 -13.51 -17.77
C ARG A 362 0.47 -12.81 -17.87
N GLN A 363 0.48 -11.51 -18.16
CA GLN A 363 1.69 -10.70 -18.35
C GLN A 363 1.89 -9.70 -17.19
N PRO A 364 3.13 -9.27 -16.91
CA PRO A 364 3.40 -8.31 -15.83
C PRO A 364 2.96 -6.87 -16.19
N ALA A 365 2.51 -6.64 -17.42
CA ALA A 365 2.07 -5.34 -17.92
C ALA A 365 0.82 -5.52 -18.78
N GLY A 366 -0.05 -4.51 -18.75
CA GLY A 366 -1.35 -4.54 -19.42
C GLY A 366 -2.18 -3.32 -19.07
N SER A 367 -3.43 -3.31 -19.52
CA SER A 367 -4.35 -2.22 -19.19
C SER A 367 -5.79 -2.69 -19.04
N MET A 368 -6.59 -1.89 -18.34
CA MET A 368 -8.02 -2.12 -18.20
C MET A 368 -8.77 -0.82 -18.50
N GLU A 369 -9.74 -0.88 -19.40
CA GLU A 369 -10.58 0.25 -19.79
C GLU A 369 -12.02 -0.21 -19.99
N GLY A 370 -12.97 0.72 -19.96
CA GLY A 370 -14.36 0.32 -20.01
C GLY A 370 -15.34 1.46 -19.92
N HIS A 371 -16.60 1.10 -19.69
CA HIS A 371 -17.65 2.06 -19.43
C HIS A 371 -18.73 1.47 -18.54
N PHE A 372 -19.49 2.36 -17.93
CA PHE A 372 -20.60 2.07 -17.05
C PHE A 372 -21.87 2.65 -17.65
N ALA A 373 -22.88 1.82 -17.89
CA ALA A 373 -24.17 2.29 -18.38
C ALA A 373 -24.96 2.87 -17.21
N PHE A 374 -25.34 4.13 -17.32
CA PHE A 374 -26.20 4.85 -16.39
C PHE A 374 -27.51 5.22 -17.07
N VAL A 375 -28.59 5.29 -16.29
CA VAL A 375 -29.85 5.91 -16.70
C VAL A 375 -30.03 7.22 -15.96
N GLU A 376 -30.56 8.23 -16.63
CA GLU A 376 -31.08 9.44 -15.97
C GLU A 376 -32.23 9.06 -15.02
N GLY A 377 -32.31 9.70 -13.85
CA GLY A 377 -33.31 9.36 -12.84
C GLY A 377 -32.93 8.12 -12.05
N SER A 378 -33.80 7.10 -12.02
CA SER A 378 -33.59 5.82 -11.32
C SER A 378 -34.02 4.63 -12.19
N LEU A 379 -33.57 3.42 -11.87
CA LEU A 379 -33.96 2.20 -12.58
C LEU A 379 -35.46 1.89 -12.51
N GLN A 380 -36.18 2.44 -11.51
CA GLN A 380 -37.65 2.31 -11.42
C GLN A 380 -38.40 3.28 -12.35
N ALA A 381 -37.78 4.42 -12.69
CA ALA A 381 -38.32 5.42 -13.61
C ALA A 381 -37.19 5.93 -14.52
N PRO A 382 -36.66 5.08 -15.42
CA PRO A 382 -35.46 5.39 -16.17
C PRO A 382 -35.76 6.42 -17.26
N GLY A 383 -34.94 7.46 -17.31
CA GLY A 383 -34.84 8.36 -18.45
C GLY A 383 -33.94 7.80 -19.54
N ARG A 384 -33.17 8.67 -20.19
CA ARG A 384 -32.20 8.25 -21.22
C ARG A 384 -31.05 7.46 -20.60
N GLU A 385 -30.60 6.43 -21.31
CA GLU A 385 -29.39 5.69 -20.98
C GLU A 385 -28.16 6.31 -21.67
N PHE A 386 -27.02 6.31 -20.98
CA PHE A 386 -25.73 6.71 -21.53
C PHE A 386 -24.58 5.93 -20.88
N ASN A 387 -23.45 5.85 -21.58
CA ASN A 387 -22.25 5.18 -21.09
C ASN A 387 -21.27 6.21 -20.53
N ALA A 388 -20.99 6.15 -19.23
CA ALA A 388 -19.92 6.90 -18.59
C ALA A 388 -18.59 6.16 -18.78
N ALA A 389 -17.60 6.82 -19.40
CA ALA A 389 -16.31 6.20 -19.66
C ALA A 389 -15.52 6.00 -18.36
N CYS A 390 -14.76 4.91 -18.28
CA CYS A 390 -13.63 4.78 -17.36
C CYS A 390 -12.35 4.94 -18.17
N ALA A 391 -11.54 5.95 -17.83
CA ALA A 391 -10.24 6.14 -18.47
C ALA A 391 -9.32 4.92 -18.23
N PRO A 392 -8.43 4.58 -19.18
CA PRO A 392 -7.55 3.42 -19.08
C PRO A 392 -6.74 3.39 -17.79
N LEU A 393 -6.63 2.21 -17.20
CA LEU A 393 -5.85 1.89 -16.01
C LEU A 393 -4.62 1.09 -16.44
N SER A 394 -3.43 1.48 -15.99
CA SER A 394 -2.22 0.65 -16.14
C SER A 394 -2.27 -0.49 -15.14
N LEU A 395 -2.16 -1.72 -15.62
CA LEU A 395 -2.01 -2.92 -14.80
C LEU A 395 -0.56 -3.39 -14.90
N ASP A 396 0.36 -2.57 -14.39
CA ASP A 396 1.78 -2.87 -14.43
C ASP A 396 2.26 -3.30 -13.04
N VAL A 397 3.08 -4.36 -12.99
CA VAL A 397 3.81 -4.70 -11.77
C VAL A 397 4.75 -3.53 -11.44
N PRO A 398 4.57 -2.87 -10.28
CA PRO A 398 5.36 -1.69 -9.97
C PRO A 398 6.77 -2.07 -9.57
N GLN A 399 7.71 -1.17 -9.85
CA GLN A 399 9.11 -1.30 -9.42
C GLN A 399 9.28 -1.39 -7.89
N VAL A 400 8.43 -0.69 -7.14
CA VAL A 400 8.38 -0.74 -5.68
C VAL A 400 7.02 -1.25 -5.24
N ILE A 401 7.00 -2.32 -4.43
CA ILE A 401 5.78 -2.97 -3.95
C ILE A 401 5.67 -2.76 -2.44
N PHE A 402 4.63 -2.06 -1.99
CA PHE A 402 4.36 -1.78 -0.56
C PHE A 402 3.42 -2.80 0.06
#